data_AF-W3X435-F1
#
_entry.id   AF-W3X435-F1
#
_cell.length_a   1.000
_cell.length_b   1.000
_cell.length_c   1.000
_cell.angle_alpha   90.00
_cell.angle_beta   90.00
_cell.angle_gamma   90.00
#
_symmetry.space_group_name_H-M   'P 1'
#
loop_
_entity.id
_entity.type
_entity.pdbx_description
1 polymer ?
#
loop_
_entity_poly.entity_id
_entity_poly.type
_entity_poly.pdbx_seq_one_letter_code
_entity_poly.pdbx_strand_id
1 'polypeptide(L)'
;MSNWLNLITDWFQTKAKAEEKTLKTFERLWSGQEDGQRITFVSVVIQPSATSSCVIEDIGLSVWSKHILSENMSYHWHVQENFEIQTEDVVTFGNPDSFAFGKTQTITADDIKTVLDDWILSLSGQCDQLCLVIFGRESAKKLEKQWTSPSPVVLLDLEVLWRLRYGGQPHATFDEAASELGSFERATAMLDDAGNQAYYLLSVLRQLGGAEGPRGDFFPKLMDVE
;
A
#
# COMPACT_ATOMS: atom_id res chain seq x y z
N MET A 1 -3.63 16.80 18.83
CA MET A 1 -4.61 16.69 17.71
C MET A 1 -3.82 16.79 16.42
N SER A 2 -3.87 15.73 15.60
CA SER A 2 -2.88 15.45 14.56
C SER A 2 -3.07 16.31 13.30
N ASN A 3 -1.97 16.87 12.79
CA ASN A 3 -1.89 17.81 11.65
C ASN A 3 -2.26 17.20 10.28
N TRP A 4 -2.59 15.91 10.22
CA TRP A 4 -2.91 15.16 8.99
C TRP A 4 -4.35 15.36 8.51
N LEU A 5 -5.26 15.74 9.42
CA LEU A 5 -6.65 16.08 9.07
C LEU A 5 -6.71 17.21 8.03
N ASN A 6 -5.80 18.18 8.10
CA ASN A 6 -5.72 19.25 7.11
C ASN A 6 -5.16 18.77 5.76
N LEU A 7 -4.31 17.74 5.75
CA LEU A 7 -3.78 17.13 4.50
C LEU A 7 -4.84 16.35 3.74
N ILE A 8 -5.79 15.72 4.46
CA ILE A 8 -6.96 15.04 3.88
C ILE A 8 -7.99 16.08 3.42
N THR A 9 -8.18 17.16 4.19
CA THR A 9 -9.16 18.21 3.85
C THR A 9 -8.76 19.01 2.60
N ASP A 10 -7.47 19.28 2.39
CA ASP A 10 -6.94 19.85 1.15
C ASP A 10 -6.96 18.87 -0.05
N TRP A 11 -7.11 17.57 0.21
CA TRP A 11 -7.26 16.52 -0.82
C TRP A 11 -8.65 16.55 -1.50
N PHE A 12 -9.59 17.35 -0.98
CA PHE A 12 -10.96 17.52 -1.52
C PHE A 12 -11.11 18.62 -2.58
N GLN A 13 -10.04 19.33 -2.96
CA GLN A 13 -10.12 20.12 -4.19
C GLN A 13 -10.26 19.15 -5.39
N THR A 14 -11.03 19.56 -6.40
CA THR A 14 -11.50 18.78 -7.58
C THR A 14 -10.62 17.57 -7.95
N LYS A 15 -11.23 16.43 -8.30
CA LYS A 15 -10.56 15.17 -8.67
C LYS A 15 -9.20 15.34 -9.39
N ALA A 16 -9.13 16.24 -10.38
CA ALA A 16 -7.91 16.62 -11.09
C ALA A 16 -6.77 17.15 -10.20
N LYS A 17 -7.04 18.01 -9.22
CA LYS A 17 -6.04 18.54 -8.27
C LYS A 17 -5.49 17.47 -7.34
N ALA A 18 -6.32 16.52 -6.90
CA ALA A 18 -5.88 15.38 -6.10
C ALA A 18 -5.00 14.43 -6.92
N GLU A 19 -5.36 14.22 -8.20
CA GLU A 19 -4.58 13.43 -9.16
C GLU A 19 -3.22 14.09 -9.44
N GLU A 20 -3.20 15.39 -9.74
CA GLU A 20 -1.98 16.18 -9.96
C GLU A 20 -1.06 16.20 -8.72
N LYS A 21 -1.62 16.39 -7.53
CA LYS A 21 -0.86 16.36 -6.27
C LYS A 21 -0.22 14.99 -6.04
N THR A 22 -0.94 13.90 -6.33
CA THR A 22 -0.43 12.53 -6.17
C THR A 22 0.70 12.26 -7.16
N LEU A 23 0.53 12.67 -8.42
CA LEU A 23 1.57 12.56 -9.45
C LEU A 23 2.83 13.34 -9.08
N LYS A 24 2.72 14.62 -8.73
CA LYS A 24 3.86 15.44 -8.30
C LYS A 24 4.55 14.88 -7.06
N THR A 25 3.79 14.30 -6.14
CA THR A 25 4.33 13.64 -4.95
C THR A 25 5.14 12.40 -5.34
N PHE A 26 4.61 11.57 -6.24
CA PHE A 26 5.32 10.42 -6.79
C PHE A 26 6.61 10.82 -7.49
N GLU A 27 6.55 11.77 -8.43
CA GLU A 27 7.72 12.24 -9.18
C GLU A 27 8.82 12.76 -8.24
N ARG A 28 8.45 13.60 -7.25
CA ARG A 28 9.39 14.11 -6.25
C ARG A 28 10.03 13.00 -5.42
N LEU A 29 9.23 12.05 -4.95
CA LEU A 29 9.74 10.94 -4.14
C LEU A 29 10.65 10.03 -4.99
N TRP A 30 10.29 9.79 -6.25
CA TRP A 30 11.05 8.92 -7.12
C TRP A 30 12.37 9.55 -7.55
N SER A 31 12.36 10.82 -8.00
CA SER A 31 13.58 11.55 -8.35
C SER A 31 14.48 11.77 -7.13
N GLY A 32 13.90 11.99 -5.95
CA GLY A 32 14.64 12.09 -4.70
C GLY A 32 15.51 10.85 -4.41
N GLN A 33 15.05 9.65 -4.75
CA GLN A 33 15.86 8.43 -4.64
C GLN A 33 17.04 8.40 -5.62
N GLU A 34 16.92 9.06 -6.77
CA GLU A 34 18.01 9.16 -7.75
C GLU A 34 19.05 10.20 -7.32
N ASP A 35 18.59 11.27 -6.66
CA ASP A 35 19.43 12.33 -6.08
C ASP A 35 20.05 11.94 -4.72
N GLY A 36 19.88 10.70 -4.28
CA GLY A 36 20.53 10.15 -3.09
C GLY A 36 19.77 10.33 -1.77
N GLN A 37 18.50 10.76 -1.79
CA GLN A 37 17.65 10.79 -0.59
C GLN A 37 17.22 9.37 -0.22
N ARG A 38 17.35 9.03 1.07
CA ARG A 38 16.92 7.73 1.60
C ARG A 38 15.41 7.73 1.78
N ILE A 39 14.69 7.40 0.72
CA ILE A 39 13.23 7.27 0.76
C ILE A 39 12.87 5.79 0.94
N THR A 40 11.99 5.52 1.91
CA THR A 40 11.45 4.17 2.14
C THR A 40 9.96 4.18 1.83
N PHE A 41 9.55 3.32 0.90
CA PHE A 41 8.16 3.06 0.60
C PHE A 41 7.67 1.88 1.43
N VAL A 42 6.50 2.05 2.03
CA VAL A 42 5.86 1.05 2.87
C VAL A 42 4.43 0.90 2.38
N SER A 43 3.98 -0.31 2.09
CA SER A 43 2.55 -0.60 1.94
C SER A 43 2.06 -1.30 3.20
N VAL A 44 0.86 -0.93 3.65
CA VAL A 44 0.17 -1.58 4.76
C VAL A 44 -1.23 -1.93 4.30
N VAL A 45 -1.56 -3.21 4.38
CA VAL A 45 -2.88 -3.75 4.07
C VAL A 45 -3.45 -4.33 5.34
N ILE A 46 -4.66 -3.91 5.69
CA ILE A 46 -5.41 -4.45 6.81
C ILE A 46 -6.71 -5.02 6.25
N GLN A 47 -6.92 -6.30 6.48
CA GLN A 47 -8.16 -6.97 6.12
C GLN A 47 -9.05 -7.15 7.36
N PRO A 48 -10.27 -6.61 7.31
CA PRO A 48 -11.23 -6.86 8.36
C PRO A 48 -11.88 -8.23 8.22
N SER A 49 -12.54 -8.67 9.29
CA SER A 49 -13.37 -9.86 9.30
C SER A 49 -14.50 -9.79 8.29
N ALA A 50 -14.82 -10.93 7.66
CA ALA A 50 -16.05 -11.09 6.87
C ALA A 50 -17.30 -10.69 7.66
N THR A 51 -17.29 -10.97 8.96
CA THR A 51 -18.46 -10.76 9.82
C THR A 51 -18.51 -9.35 10.41
N SER A 52 -17.38 -8.64 10.46
CA SER A 52 -17.28 -7.32 11.07
C SER A 52 -16.14 -6.48 10.49
N SER A 53 -16.50 -5.33 9.91
CA SER A 53 -15.52 -4.35 9.41
C SER A 53 -14.67 -3.68 10.51
N CYS A 54 -15.02 -3.87 11.77
CA CYS A 54 -14.30 -3.33 12.92
C CYS A 54 -13.26 -4.29 13.51
N VAL A 55 -13.33 -5.58 13.14
CA VAL A 55 -12.42 -6.62 13.63
C VAL A 55 -11.39 -6.87 12.55
N ILE A 56 -10.11 -6.82 12.90
CA ILE A 56 -9.00 -7.08 11.97
C ILE A 56 -8.62 -8.54 12.07
N GLU A 57 -8.52 -9.23 10.94
CA GLU A 57 -8.14 -10.64 10.91
C GLU A 57 -6.75 -10.85 10.33
N ASP A 58 -6.35 -9.99 9.40
CA ASP A 58 -5.14 -10.15 8.63
C ASP A 58 -4.47 -8.80 8.33
N ILE A 59 -3.14 -8.76 8.44
CA ILE A 59 -2.29 -7.59 8.28
C ILE A 59 -1.09 -7.97 7.40
N GLY A 60 -0.95 -7.25 6.30
CA GLY A 60 0.22 -7.29 5.44
C GLY A 60 1.00 -6.00 5.52
N LEU A 61 2.32 -6.11 5.56
CA LEU A 61 3.24 -4.99 5.45
C LEU A 61 4.33 -5.33 4.44
N SER A 62 4.63 -4.40 3.54
CA SER A 62 5.77 -4.54 2.65
C SER A 62 6.60 -3.28 2.69
N VAL A 63 7.93 -3.44 2.63
CA VAL A 63 8.90 -2.35 2.68
C VAL A 63 9.81 -2.45 1.48
N TRP A 64 10.09 -1.31 0.86
CA TRP A 64 11.10 -1.19 -0.17
C TRP A 64 11.81 0.15 -0.12
N SER A 65 13.13 0.12 -0.31
CA SER A 65 13.95 1.31 -0.51
C SER A 65 15.09 0.98 -1.45
N LYS A 66 15.27 1.78 -2.51
CA LYS A 66 16.33 1.60 -3.51
C LYS A 66 17.74 1.52 -2.89
N HIS A 67 17.96 2.18 -1.75
CA HIS A 67 19.26 2.26 -1.09
C HIS A 67 19.53 1.13 -0.08
N ILE A 68 18.47 0.46 0.38
CA ILE A 68 18.57 -0.53 1.47
C ILE A 68 18.28 -1.94 0.95
N LEU A 69 17.33 -2.09 0.03
CA LEU A 69 16.81 -3.37 -0.41
C LEU A 69 16.71 -3.44 -1.94
N SER A 70 17.29 -4.47 -2.54
CA SER A 70 17.13 -4.77 -3.97
C SER A 70 15.73 -5.28 -4.31
N GLU A 71 15.04 -5.86 -3.33
CA GLU A 71 13.70 -6.46 -3.43
C GLU A 71 12.81 -5.98 -2.30
N ASN A 72 11.50 -6.24 -2.40
CA ASN A 72 10.58 -5.90 -1.33
C ASN A 72 10.79 -6.87 -0.16
N MET A 73 10.71 -6.36 1.06
CA MET A 73 10.71 -7.18 2.27
C MET A 73 9.30 -7.15 2.86
N SER A 74 8.65 -8.31 2.92
CA SER A 74 7.24 -8.41 3.30
C SER A 74 7.03 -9.23 4.57
N TYR A 75 6.00 -8.84 5.30
CA TYR A 75 5.58 -9.40 6.56
C TYR A 75 4.09 -9.62 6.54
N HIS A 76 3.66 -10.64 7.27
CA HIS A 76 2.29 -11.09 7.30
C HIS A 76 1.94 -11.57 8.70
N TRP A 77 0.83 -11.05 9.24
CA TRP A 77 0.32 -11.40 10.55
C TRP A 77 -1.17 -11.70 10.48
N HIS A 78 -1.56 -12.82 11.06
CA HIS A 78 -2.96 -13.08 11.39
C HIS A 78 -3.23 -12.79 12.87
N VAL A 79 -4.46 -12.35 13.13
CA VAL A 79 -4.94 -12.04 14.48
C VAL A 79 -5.62 -13.27 15.09
N GLN A 80 -5.04 -13.81 16.16
CA GLN A 80 -5.37 -15.12 16.74
C GLN A 80 -6.86 -15.25 17.11
N GLU A 81 -7.42 -14.22 17.75
CA GLU A 81 -8.77 -14.25 18.33
C GLU A 81 -9.88 -14.38 17.28
N ASN A 82 -9.54 -14.20 16.00
CA ASN A 82 -10.51 -14.18 14.92
C ASN A 82 -10.39 -15.42 13.99
N PHE A 83 -9.51 -16.37 14.29
CA PHE A 83 -9.42 -17.64 13.55
C PHE A 83 -10.65 -18.54 13.74
N GLU A 84 -11.35 -18.42 14.87
CA GLU A 84 -12.44 -19.33 15.25
C GLU A 84 -13.81 -18.94 14.67
N ILE A 85 -13.91 -17.84 13.92
CA ILE A 85 -15.12 -17.45 13.19
C ILE A 85 -15.13 -18.13 11.80
N GLN A 86 -14.73 -19.40 11.73
CA GLN A 86 -14.90 -20.25 10.55
C GLN A 86 -16.18 -21.07 10.71
N THR A 87 -17.33 -20.46 10.43
CA THR A 87 -18.58 -21.21 10.26
C THR A 87 -18.52 -22.05 8.99
N GLU A 88 -18.98 -23.31 9.07
CA GLU A 88 -18.90 -24.37 8.04
C GLU A 88 -19.42 -24.00 6.63
N ASP A 89 -20.09 -22.86 6.43
CA ASP A 89 -20.71 -22.44 5.17
C ASP A 89 -19.99 -21.31 4.41
N VAL A 90 -18.86 -20.79 4.89
CA VAL A 90 -18.10 -19.74 4.17
C VAL A 90 -16.74 -20.29 3.74
N VAL A 91 -16.72 -20.86 2.53
CA VAL A 91 -15.50 -21.18 1.80
C VAL A 91 -14.81 -19.85 1.43
N THR A 92 -13.47 -19.83 1.56
CA THR A 92 -12.49 -18.80 1.14
C THR A 92 -12.21 -17.64 2.10
N PHE A 93 -11.50 -17.93 3.19
CA PHE A 93 -10.47 -17.01 3.70
C PHE A 93 -9.10 -17.63 3.44
N GLY A 94 -8.15 -16.79 3.03
CA GLY A 94 -6.81 -17.18 2.59
C GLY A 94 -6.19 -18.20 3.53
N ASN A 95 -5.70 -19.29 2.95
CA ASN A 95 -4.93 -20.27 3.71
C ASN A 95 -3.72 -19.51 4.31
N PRO A 96 -3.43 -19.57 5.63
CA PRO A 96 -2.24 -18.93 6.19
C PRO A 96 -0.93 -19.43 5.54
N ASP A 97 -0.96 -20.56 4.83
CA ASP A 97 0.12 -21.07 3.97
C ASP A 97 0.19 -20.40 2.58
N SER A 98 -0.66 -19.41 2.28
CA SER A 98 -0.73 -18.74 0.98
C SER A 98 0.17 -17.51 0.85
N PHE A 99 0.74 -17.02 1.96
CA PHE A 99 1.73 -15.95 1.94
C PHE A 99 3.02 -16.41 1.23
N ALA A 100 3.32 -15.80 0.08
CA ALA A 100 4.38 -16.26 -0.81
C ALA A 100 5.78 -15.78 -0.40
N PHE A 101 5.88 -14.76 0.45
CA PHE A 101 7.11 -13.99 0.67
C PHE A 101 7.74 -14.21 2.05
N GLY A 102 7.33 -15.26 2.76
CA GLY A 102 7.92 -15.60 4.05
C GLY A 102 7.03 -16.52 4.88
N LYS A 103 6.99 -16.25 6.18
CA LYS A 103 6.13 -16.97 7.13
C LYS A 103 5.10 -16.03 7.71
N THR A 104 3.89 -16.53 7.77
CA THR A 104 2.79 -15.94 8.52
C THR A 104 3.08 -16.02 10.01
N GLN A 105 2.96 -14.89 10.70
CA GLN A 105 3.04 -14.81 12.16
C GLN A 105 1.64 -14.70 12.75
N THR A 106 1.50 -15.07 14.01
CA THR A 106 0.23 -14.94 14.75
C THR A 106 0.43 -13.93 15.87
N ILE A 107 -0.49 -12.98 15.99
CA ILE A 107 -0.48 -11.92 17.01
C ILE A 107 -1.86 -11.82 17.65
N THR A 108 -1.96 -11.13 18.78
CA THR A 108 -3.26 -10.78 19.37
C THR A 108 -3.81 -9.48 18.78
N ALA A 109 -5.11 -9.24 18.92
CA ALA A 109 -5.72 -7.97 18.54
C ALA A 109 -5.07 -6.76 19.26
N ASP A 110 -4.61 -6.96 20.50
CA ASP A 110 -3.93 -5.93 21.30
C ASP A 110 -2.52 -5.60 20.76
N ASP A 111 -1.88 -6.54 20.06
CA ASP A 111 -0.54 -6.40 19.51
C ASP A 111 -0.49 -5.63 18.18
N ILE A 112 -1.61 -5.51 17.47
CA ILE A 112 -1.69 -4.89 16.13
C ILE A 112 -1.00 -3.53 16.09
N LYS A 113 -1.39 -2.64 17.00
CA LYS A 113 -0.86 -1.27 17.05
C LYS A 113 0.63 -1.28 17.35
N THR A 114 1.06 -2.11 18.30
CA THR A 114 2.47 -2.19 18.72
C THR A 114 3.35 -2.66 17.57
N VAL A 115 2.93 -3.71 16.85
CA VAL A 115 3.66 -4.23 15.69
C VAL A 115 3.80 -3.18 14.59
N LEU A 116 2.73 -2.48 14.24
CA LEU A 116 2.78 -1.43 13.20
C LEU A 116 3.63 -0.23 13.64
N ASP A 117 3.51 0.20 14.90
CA ASP A 117 4.28 1.32 15.44
C ASP A 117 5.78 1.01 15.48
N ASP A 118 6.16 -0.17 15.96
CA ASP A 118 7.56 -0.59 16.04
C ASP A 118 8.22 -0.62 14.65
N TRP A 119 7.51 -1.14 13.65
CA TRP A 119 7.98 -1.13 12.26
C TRP A 119 8.18 0.30 11.75
N ILE A 120 7.19 1.17 11.91
CA ILE A 120 7.26 2.54 11.39
C ILE A 120 8.31 3.37 12.12
N LEU A 121 8.44 3.23 13.44
CA LEU A 121 9.46 3.91 14.23
C LEU A 121 10.86 3.44 13.83
N SER A 122 11.07 2.12 13.68
CA SER A 122 12.33 1.55 13.23
C SER A 122 12.76 2.07 11.85
N LEU A 123 11.82 2.13 10.89
CA LEU A 123 12.08 2.62 9.54
C LEU A 123 12.32 4.13 9.51
N SER A 124 11.57 4.89 10.31
CA SER A 124 11.70 6.36 10.38
C SER A 124 13.10 6.82 10.81
N GLY A 125 13.79 6.04 11.65
CA GLY A 125 15.17 6.31 12.06
C GLY A 125 16.23 6.02 10.98
N GLN A 126 15.87 5.30 9.91
CA GLN A 126 16.80 4.81 8.89
C GLN A 126 16.66 5.55 7.55
N CYS A 127 15.60 6.34 7.37
CA CYS A 127 15.28 7.03 6.14
C CYS A 127 15.13 8.54 6.35
N ASP A 128 15.34 9.32 5.29
CA ASP A 128 15.06 10.76 5.29
C ASP A 128 13.54 11.02 5.13
N GLN A 129 12.83 10.11 4.47
CA GLN A 129 11.38 10.19 4.28
C GLN A 129 10.74 8.80 4.18
N LEU A 130 9.65 8.61 4.91
CA LEU A 130 8.79 7.44 4.82
C LEU A 130 7.55 7.77 3.99
N CYS A 131 7.25 6.92 3.01
CA CYS A 131 6.09 7.03 2.15
C CYS A 131 5.17 5.82 2.33
N LEU A 132 3.94 6.06 2.77
CA LEU A 132 2.90 5.05 2.87
C LEU A 132 2.16 4.93 1.54
N VAL A 133 2.19 3.74 0.95
CA VAL A 133 1.59 3.40 -0.34
C VAL A 133 0.29 2.65 -0.09
N ILE A 134 -0.80 3.18 -0.64
CA ILE A 134 -2.15 2.63 -0.51
C ILE A 134 -2.77 2.45 -1.89
N PHE A 135 -3.84 1.67 -1.99
CA PHE A 135 -4.66 1.57 -3.19
C PHE A 135 -6.06 2.08 -2.92
N GLY A 136 -6.30 3.34 -3.29
CA GLY A 136 -7.60 3.96 -3.18
C GLY A 136 -7.95 4.49 -1.81
N ARG A 137 -8.92 5.41 -1.82
CA ARG A 137 -9.34 6.18 -0.64
C ARG A 137 -9.97 5.32 0.46
N GLU A 138 -10.70 4.28 0.07
CA GLU A 138 -11.36 3.41 1.05
C GLU A 138 -10.34 2.59 1.85
N SER A 139 -9.25 2.15 1.22
CA SER A 139 -8.12 1.50 1.90
C SER A 139 -7.46 2.45 2.91
N ALA A 140 -7.26 3.71 2.53
CA ALA A 140 -6.74 4.76 3.43
C ALA A 140 -7.62 4.94 4.67
N LYS A 141 -8.93 5.08 4.47
CA LYS A 141 -9.90 5.29 5.56
C LYS A 141 -10.00 4.07 6.48
N LYS A 142 -9.95 2.86 5.92
CA LYS A 142 -9.93 1.62 6.70
C LYS A 142 -8.69 1.59 7.59
N LEU A 143 -7.52 1.88 7.02
CA LEU A 143 -6.27 1.95 7.77
C LEU A 143 -6.33 3.02 8.87
N GLU A 144 -6.79 4.23 8.57
CA GLU A 144 -6.87 5.35 9.52
C GLU A 144 -7.78 5.05 10.72
N LYS A 145 -8.91 4.35 10.50
CA LYS A 145 -9.82 3.94 11.58
C LYS A 145 -9.17 2.98 12.56
N GLN A 146 -8.19 2.21 12.10
CA GLN A 146 -7.59 1.12 12.84
C GLN A 146 -6.20 1.46 13.40
N TRP A 147 -5.50 2.37 12.74
CA TRP A 147 -4.13 2.72 13.08
C TRP A 147 -3.79 4.14 12.62
N THR A 148 -3.00 4.84 13.44
CA THR A 148 -2.45 6.15 13.10
C THR A 148 -0.94 6.09 13.24
N SER A 149 -0.23 6.46 12.18
CA SER A 149 1.24 6.43 12.17
C SER A 149 1.83 7.27 13.31
N PRO A 150 2.80 6.73 14.08
CA PRO A 150 3.50 7.47 15.13
C PRO A 150 4.53 8.47 14.57
N SER A 151 4.87 8.36 13.27
CA SER A 151 5.81 9.25 12.58
C SER A 151 5.14 9.98 11.40
N PRO A 152 5.69 11.13 10.97
CA PRO A 152 5.24 11.77 9.74
C PRO A 152 5.46 10.86 8.51
N VAL A 153 4.41 10.61 7.72
CA VAL A 153 4.47 9.71 6.54
C VAL A 153 3.82 10.35 5.33
N VAL A 154 4.48 10.38 4.18
CA VAL A 154 3.80 10.87 2.96
C VAL A 154 2.89 9.79 2.42
N LEU A 155 1.60 10.08 2.27
CA LEU A 155 0.66 9.16 1.65
C LEU A 155 0.76 9.24 0.13
N LEU A 156 0.81 8.08 -0.53
CA LEU A 156 0.80 7.93 -1.97
C LEU A 156 -0.31 6.96 -2.39
N ASP A 157 -1.24 7.45 -3.21
CA ASP A 157 -2.36 6.66 -3.72
C ASP A 157 -2.03 6.03 -5.07
N LEU A 158 -1.83 4.72 -5.07
CA LEU A 158 -1.46 3.94 -6.24
C LEU A 158 -2.61 3.78 -7.23
N GLU A 159 -3.87 3.78 -6.77
CA GLU A 159 -5.04 3.71 -7.66
C GLU A 159 -5.05 4.93 -8.59
N VAL A 160 -4.74 6.10 -8.03
CA VAL A 160 -4.64 7.35 -8.79
C VAL A 160 -3.52 7.29 -9.82
N LEU A 161 -2.32 6.86 -9.43
CA LEU A 161 -1.17 6.74 -10.35
C LEU A 161 -1.48 5.74 -11.48
N TRP A 162 -2.08 4.60 -11.12
CA TRP A 162 -2.48 3.59 -12.08
C TRP A 162 -3.50 4.14 -13.09
N ARG A 163 -4.57 4.79 -12.62
CA ARG A 163 -5.56 5.42 -13.50
C ARG A 163 -4.92 6.45 -14.43
N LEU A 164 -4.01 7.28 -13.93
CA LEU A 164 -3.29 8.26 -14.75
C LEU A 164 -2.44 7.60 -15.83
N ARG A 165 -1.78 6.48 -15.53
CA ARG A 165 -0.96 5.72 -16.49
C ARG A 165 -1.80 5.18 -17.66
N TYR A 166 -3.02 4.71 -17.39
CA TYR A 166 -3.89 4.05 -18.37
C TYR A 166 -5.05 4.95 -18.87
N GLY A 167 -4.84 6.27 -18.93
CA GLY A 167 -5.77 7.18 -19.61
C GLY A 167 -7.08 7.46 -18.85
N GLY A 168 -7.06 7.38 -17.52
CA GLY A 168 -8.15 7.84 -16.65
C GLY A 168 -9.34 6.88 -16.56
N GLN A 169 -9.16 5.59 -16.90
CA GLN A 169 -10.19 4.56 -16.77
C GLN A 169 -10.87 4.63 -15.39
N PRO A 170 -12.22 4.57 -15.33
CA PRO A 170 -12.98 4.82 -14.10
C PRO A 170 -12.89 3.68 -13.07
N HIS A 171 -12.38 2.51 -13.45
CA HIS A 171 -12.33 1.32 -12.60
C HIS A 171 -10.97 0.63 -12.71
N ALA A 172 -9.92 1.24 -12.14
CA ALA A 172 -8.68 0.52 -11.92
C ALA A 172 -8.84 -0.34 -10.68
N THR A 173 -8.99 -1.65 -10.85
CA THR A 173 -8.94 -2.58 -9.72
C THR A 173 -7.49 -2.89 -9.36
N PHE A 174 -7.26 -3.30 -8.12
CA PHE A 174 -5.94 -3.74 -7.70
C PHE A 174 -5.52 -5.02 -8.45
N ASP A 175 -6.46 -5.93 -8.70
CA ASP A 175 -6.22 -7.18 -9.41
C ASP A 175 -5.73 -6.93 -10.84
N GLU A 176 -6.36 -5.99 -11.56
CA GLU A 176 -5.89 -5.56 -12.88
C GLU A 176 -4.48 -4.99 -12.80
N ALA A 177 -4.22 -4.12 -11.81
CA ALA A 177 -2.89 -3.52 -11.63
C ALA A 177 -1.81 -4.57 -11.32
N ALA A 178 -2.14 -5.56 -10.50
CA ALA A 178 -1.24 -6.64 -10.15
C ALA A 178 -1.02 -7.62 -11.33
N SER A 179 -2.06 -7.87 -12.14
CA SER A 179 -1.98 -8.81 -13.27
C SER A 179 -0.99 -8.38 -14.37
N GLU A 180 -0.78 -7.06 -14.53
CA GLU A 180 0.14 -6.46 -15.49
C GLU A 180 1.63 -6.63 -15.12
N LEU A 181 1.95 -7.20 -13.95
CA LEU A 181 3.33 -7.54 -13.55
C LEU A 181 3.88 -8.79 -14.28
N GLY A 182 3.17 -9.32 -15.29
CA GLY A 182 3.69 -10.29 -16.27
C GLY A 182 4.04 -11.68 -15.74
N SER A 183 3.77 -11.95 -14.46
CA SER A 183 4.02 -13.24 -13.79
C SER A 183 2.79 -13.79 -13.05
N PHE A 184 1.62 -13.18 -13.31
CA PHE A 184 0.40 -13.34 -12.51
C PHE A 184 -0.52 -14.49 -12.93
N GLU A 185 -0.02 -15.50 -13.67
CA GLU A 185 -0.83 -16.68 -14.04
C GLU A 185 -1.10 -17.63 -12.85
N ARG A 186 -0.56 -17.33 -11.66
CA ARG A 186 -0.88 -17.95 -10.36
C ARG A 186 -0.75 -16.85 -9.29
N ALA A 187 -1.75 -16.42 -8.53
CA ALA A 187 -3.09 -16.90 -8.32
C ALA A 187 -3.91 -15.70 -7.79
N THR A 188 -5.10 -15.47 -8.32
CA THR A 188 -6.09 -14.58 -7.66
C THR A 188 -6.32 -14.98 -6.20
N ALA A 189 -6.25 -16.28 -5.89
CA ALA A 189 -6.28 -16.81 -4.52
C ALA A 189 -5.12 -16.36 -3.61
N MET A 190 -4.03 -15.83 -4.17
CA MET A 190 -2.94 -15.23 -3.39
C MET A 190 -3.22 -13.76 -3.08
N LEU A 191 -4.12 -13.09 -3.82
CA LEU A 191 -4.52 -11.71 -3.52
C LEU A 191 -5.52 -11.63 -2.37
N ASP A 192 -6.07 -12.74 -1.91
CA ASP A 192 -6.91 -12.76 -0.70
C ASP A 192 -6.10 -12.62 0.59
N ASP A 193 -4.77 -12.67 0.52
CA ASP A 193 -3.83 -12.56 1.66
C ASP A 193 -3.27 -11.13 1.76
N ALA A 194 -3.38 -10.50 2.94
CA ALA A 194 -2.97 -9.11 3.12
C ALA A 194 -1.47 -8.93 2.87
N GLY A 195 -0.64 -9.90 3.24
CA GLY A 195 0.81 -9.89 3.04
C GLY A 195 1.19 -9.86 1.56
N ASN A 196 0.55 -10.71 0.76
CA ASN A 196 0.71 -10.73 -0.69
C ASN A 196 0.20 -9.44 -1.33
N GLN A 197 -0.97 -8.92 -0.93
CA GLN A 197 -1.46 -7.63 -1.42
C GLN A 197 -0.45 -6.51 -1.15
N ALA A 198 0.08 -6.44 0.07
CA ALA A 198 1.08 -5.44 0.44
C ALA A 198 2.33 -5.56 -0.47
N TYR A 199 2.83 -6.77 -0.71
CA TYR A 199 3.95 -6.99 -1.63
C TYR A 199 3.65 -6.48 -3.04
N TYR A 200 2.48 -6.82 -3.60
CA TYR A 200 2.12 -6.46 -4.96
C TYR A 200 1.86 -4.95 -5.12
N LEU A 201 1.35 -4.26 -4.10
CA LEU A 201 1.26 -2.80 -4.11
C LEU A 201 2.61 -2.12 -4.36
N LEU A 202 3.64 -2.55 -3.64
CA LEU A 202 4.99 -1.99 -3.87
C LEU A 202 5.57 -2.45 -5.20
N SER A 203 5.26 -3.66 -5.66
CA SER A 203 5.72 -4.15 -6.96
C SER A 203 5.12 -3.34 -8.12
N VAL A 204 3.83 -3.03 -8.07
CA VAL A 204 3.15 -2.15 -9.02
C VAL A 204 3.74 -0.74 -8.96
N LEU A 205 3.96 -0.17 -7.76
CA LEU A 205 4.63 1.13 -7.63
C LEU A 205 6.01 1.13 -8.29
N ARG A 206 6.80 0.07 -8.08
CA ARG A 206 8.12 -0.08 -8.71
C ARG A 206 8.05 -0.20 -10.22
N GLN A 207 7.04 -0.88 -10.76
CA GLN A 207 6.81 -0.94 -12.20
C GLN A 207 6.46 0.44 -12.77
N LEU A 208 5.61 1.22 -12.07
CA LEU A 208 5.28 2.59 -12.45
C LEU A 208 6.47 3.54 -12.37
N GLY A 209 7.42 3.30 -11.46
CA GLY A 209 8.65 4.07 -11.36
C GLY A 209 9.77 3.61 -12.30
N GLY A 210 9.67 2.40 -12.86
CA GLY A 210 10.67 1.80 -13.75
C GLY A 210 11.99 1.42 -13.04
N ALA A 211 12.81 0.58 -13.70
CA ALA A 211 14.19 0.34 -13.30
C ALA A 211 15.12 1.55 -13.57
N GLU A 212 14.65 2.53 -14.35
CA GLU A 212 15.38 3.73 -14.82
C GLU A 212 14.69 5.07 -14.48
N GLY A 213 13.71 5.08 -13.57
CA GLY A 213 12.97 6.31 -13.22
C GLY A 213 11.81 6.63 -14.17
N PRO A 214 10.85 7.50 -13.76
CA PRO A 214 9.83 8.02 -14.65
C PRO A 214 10.52 8.94 -15.66
N ARG A 215 10.93 8.39 -16.81
CA ARG A 215 11.28 9.20 -17.98
C ARG A 215 10.09 10.10 -18.28
N GLY A 216 10.31 11.38 -18.60
CA GLY A 216 9.29 12.42 -18.79
C GLY A 216 8.18 12.16 -19.84
N ASP A 217 8.11 10.95 -20.38
CA ASP A 217 7.06 10.40 -21.24
C ASP A 217 6.15 9.37 -20.50
N PHE A 218 6.36 9.13 -19.19
CA PHE A 218 5.72 8.03 -18.42
C PHE A 218 4.22 8.23 -18.14
N PHE A 219 3.78 9.47 -18.05
CA PHE A 219 2.36 9.82 -17.98
C PHE A 219 2.04 10.60 -19.24
N PRO A 220 0.94 10.28 -19.96
CA PRO A 220 0.50 11.15 -21.04
C PRO A 220 0.36 12.55 -20.43
N LYS A 221 1.05 13.54 -21.01
CA LYS A 221 0.94 14.94 -20.58
C LYS A 221 -0.54 15.21 -20.37
N LEU A 222 -0.94 15.52 -19.14
CA LEU A 222 -2.28 16.00 -18.82
C LEU A 222 -2.44 17.26 -19.66
N MET A 223 -3.01 17.11 -20.86
CA MET A 223 -3.13 18.20 -21.80
C MET A 223 -4.01 19.26 -21.15
N ASP A 224 -3.59 20.51 -21.30
CA ASP A 224 -4.34 21.69 -20.89
C ASP A 224 -5.78 21.55 -21.36
N VAL A 225 -6.68 21.24 -20.43
CA VAL A 225 -8.12 21.33 -20.65
C VAL A 225 -8.44 22.82 -20.54
N GLU A 226 -8.50 23.49 -21.69
CA GLU A 226 -9.08 24.84 -21.83
C GLU A 226 -10.52 24.89 -21.29
#